data_AF-A0A7V5VYG7-F1
#
_entry.id   AF-A0A7V5VYG7-F1
#
_cell.length_a   1.000
_cell.length_b   1.000
_cell.length_c   1.000
_cell.angle_alpha   90.00
_cell.angle_beta   90.00
_cell.angle_gamma   90.00
#
_symmetry.space_group_name_H-M   'P 1'
#
loop_
_entity.id
_entity.type
_entity.pdbx_description
1 polymer ?
#
loop_
_entity_poly.entity_id
_entity_poly.type
_entity_poly.pdbx_seq_one_letter_code
_entity_poly.pdbx_strand_id
1 'polypeptide(L)'
;MLLKKCDTNYIEYNVDIEEGSVCDKEYLKKFVSKIFKDSPNEKLLIIVVDSNNVPKGYYEIGATSEDEIVFSVSTIIRNVLLTGYNRFLLVHNHPDNSDKVSYEDYISYKEIKEISEYLGLEYIGDYVCSEGKLISCEEYNDDDIANFSFDLSIKKKTFIYFLILIYLILLLMYIMKGVL
;
A
#
# COMPACT_ATOMS: atom_id res chain seq x y z
N MET A 1 -1.69 20.74 16.18
CA MET A 1 -3.10 20.44 15.87
C MET A 1 -3.41 19.03 16.35
N LEU A 2 -4.56 18.80 17.00
CA LEU A 2 -5.00 17.45 17.37
C LEU A 2 -5.74 16.85 16.16
N LEU A 3 -5.24 15.74 15.64
CA LEU A 3 -5.89 15.04 14.53
C LEU A 3 -6.60 13.79 15.00
N LYS A 4 -7.80 13.58 14.44
CA LYS A 4 -8.66 12.46 14.80
C LYS A 4 -8.37 11.25 13.92
N LYS A 5 -7.98 10.14 14.54
CA LYS A 5 -8.16 8.81 13.94
C LYS A 5 -9.64 8.50 13.86
N CYS A 6 -10.11 8.16 12.67
CA CYS A 6 -11.49 7.80 12.43
C CYS A 6 -11.60 6.26 12.39
N ASP A 7 -12.15 5.65 13.43
CA ASP A 7 -12.38 4.19 13.47
C ASP A 7 -13.86 3.87 13.21
N THR A 8 -14.13 2.71 12.60
CA THR A 8 -15.51 2.21 12.37
C THR A 8 -16.27 1.91 13.68
N ASN A 9 -15.56 1.80 14.80
CA ASN A 9 -16.07 1.85 16.15
C ASN A 9 -15.43 3.07 16.85
N TYR A 10 -16.24 4.06 17.23
CA TYR A 10 -15.84 5.38 17.76
C TYR A 10 -14.83 5.37 18.93
N ILE A 11 -13.55 5.15 18.67
CA ILE A 11 -12.45 5.42 19.60
C ILE A 11 -11.58 6.49 18.97
N GLU A 12 -11.67 7.72 19.48
CA GLU A 12 -10.86 8.84 19.01
C GLU A 12 -9.44 8.73 19.60
N TYR A 13 -8.45 8.41 18.75
CA TYR A 13 -7.05 8.62 19.10
C TYR A 13 -6.60 9.97 18.54
N ASN A 14 -6.17 10.86 19.44
CA ASN A 14 -5.59 12.14 19.07
C ASN A 14 -4.08 11.98 18.88
N VAL A 15 -3.58 12.27 17.68
CA VAL A 15 -2.14 12.43 17.46
C VAL A 15 -1.84 13.92 17.42
N ASP A 16 -0.99 14.38 18.33
CA ASP A 16 -0.43 15.74 18.27
C ASP A 16 0.49 15.84 17.07
N ILE A 17 0.09 16.54 16.02
CA ILE A 17 0.94 16.77 14.85
C ILE A 17 1.09 18.27 14.65
N GLU A 18 2.29 18.69 14.26
CA GLU A 18 2.54 20.06 13.81
C GLU A 18 1.61 20.38 12.64
N GLU A 19 1.19 21.63 12.53
CA GLU A 19 0.34 22.04 11.42
C GLU A 19 1.20 22.19 10.16
N GLY A 20 0.69 21.71 9.03
CA GLY A 20 1.42 21.74 7.77
C GLY A 20 0.59 21.17 6.62
N SER A 21 1.13 21.30 5.42
CA SER A 21 0.48 20.89 4.18
C SER A 21 1.02 19.55 3.72
N VAL A 22 0.16 18.63 3.29
CA VAL A 22 0.57 17.33 2.73
C VAL A 22 1.33 17.46 1.41
N CYS A 23 1.27 18.64 0.76
CA CYS A 23 2.07 18.93 -0.43
C CYS A 23 3.55 19.12 -0.11
N ASP A 24 3.90 19.42 1.15
CA ASP A 24 5.28 19.39 1.61
C ASP A 24 5.67 17.95 1.92
N LYS A 25 6.56 17.37 1.09
CA LYS A 25 7.03 15.98 1.24
C LYS A 25 7.71 15.73 2.59
N GLU A 26 8.42 16.71 3.16
CA GLU A 26 9.04 16.54 4.48
C GLU A 26 7.99 16.51 5.58
N TYR A 27 6.98 17.38 5.48
CA TYR A 27 5.85 17.37 6.38
C TYR A 27 5.11 16.03 6.32
N LEU A 28 4.70 15.59 5.12
CA LEU A 28 3.97 14.34 4.92
C LEU A 28 4.77 13.14 5.45
N LYS A 29 6.08 13.08 5.17
CA LYS A 29 6.97 12.05 5.71
C LYS A 29 6.95 12.01 7.24
N LYS A 30 7.13 13.17 7.90
CA LYS A 30 7.10 13.26 9.38
C LYS A 30 5.74 12.85 9.94
N PHE A 31 4.67 13.29 9.27
CA PHE A 31 3.29 12.96 9.59
C PHE A 31 3.06 11.44 9.59
N VAL A 32 3.37 10.77 8.49
CA VAL A 32 3.10 9.32 8.34
C VAL A 32 4.04 8.48 9.19
N SER A 33 5.31 8.88 9.32
CA SER A 33 6.28 8.16 10.17
C SER A 33 5.85 8.14 11.64
N LYS A 34 5.16 9.19 12.11
CA LYS A 34 4.63 9.24 13.47
C LYS A 34 3.46 8.28 13.67
N ILE A 35 2.65 8.05 12.64
CA ILE A 35 1.49 7.16 12.67
C ILE A 35 1.93 5.69 12.51
N PHE A 36 2.86 5.41 11.59
CA PHE A 36 3.39 4.06 11.36
C PHE A 36 4.41 3.59 12.40
N LYS A 37 4.77 4.45 13.36
CA LYS A 37 5.79 4.14 14.35
C LYS A 37 5.52 2.79 15.03
N ASP A 38 6.54 1.94 15.07
CA ASP A 38 6.51 0.62 15.69
C ASP A 38 5.49 -0.37 15.08
N SER A 39 5.05 -0.14 13.83
CA SER A 39 4.20 -1.09 13.10
C SER A 39 5.03 -2.21 12.45
N PRO A 40 4.92 -3.47 12.90
CA PRO A 40 5.56 -4.60 12.24
C PRO A 40 4.83 -5.02 10.95
N ASN A 41 3.58 -4.57 10.78
CA ASN A 41 2.73 -4.97 9.66
C ASN A 41 2.56 -3.83 8.66
N GLU A 42 2.22 -4.22 7.43
CA GLU A 42 1.76 -3.31 6.39
C GLU A 42 0.46 -2.61 6.82
N LYS A 43 0.36 -1.31 6.56
CA LYS A 43 -0.78 -0.45 6.89
C LYS A 43 -0.99 0.57 5.79
N LEU A 44 -2.25 0.86 5.52
CA LEU A 44 -2.70 1.88 4.58
C LEU A 44 -3.38 3.00 5.37
N LEU A 45 -2.97 4.23 5.12
CA LEU A 45 -3.58 5.43 5.66
C LEU A 45 -4.40 6.11 4.59
N ILE A 46 -5.65 6.41 4.93
CA ILE A 46 -6.48 7.35 4.18
C ILE A 46 -6.38 8.68 4.90
N ILE A 47 -5.82 9.71 4.27
CA ILE A 47 -5.69 11.04 4.88
C ILE A 47 -6.62 11.98 4.14
N VAL A 48 -7.59 12.55 4.86
CA VAL A 48 -8.50 13.57 4.31
C VAL A 48 -7.98 14.97 4.63
N VAL A 49 -8.08 15.86 3.67
CA VAL A 49 -7.51 17.22 3.77
C VAL A 49 -8.54 18.29 3.44
N ASP A 50 -8.28 19.52 3.89
CA ASP A 50 -9.04 20.69 3.45
C ASP A 50 -8.54 21.25 2.10
N SER A 51 -9.14 22.36 1.67
CA SER A 51 -8.76 23.06 0.43
C SER A 51 -7.34 23.63 0.43
N ASN A 52 -6.70 23.75 1.60
CA ASN A 52 -5.31 24.19 1.73
C ASN A 52 -4.35 23.00 1.85
N ASN A 53 -4.82 21.78 1.60
CA ASN A 53 -4.08 20.54 1.76
C ASN A 53 -3.58 20.31 3.19
N VAL A 54 -4.29 20.85 4.19
CA VAL A 54 -4.00 20.59 5.61
C VAL A 54 -4.78 19.34 6.03
N PRO A 55 -4.14 18.32 6.63
CA PRO A 55 -4.83 17.14 7.15
C PRO A 55 -5.94 17.54 8.12
N LYS A 56 -7.11 16.91 8.02
CA LYS A 56 -8.23 17.09 8.97
C LYS A 56 -8.60 15.81 9.70
N GLY A 57 -8.24 14.67 9.14
CA GLY A 57 -8.42 13.36 9.76
C GLY A 57 -7.70 12.30 8.97
N TYR A 58 -7.59 11.12 9.56
CA TYR A 58 -7.09 9.95 8.86
C TYR A 58 -7.79 8.67 9.31
N TYR A 59 -7.79 7.67 8.45
CA TYR A 59 -8.18 6.29 8.75
C TYR A 59 -6.98 5.39 8.57
N GLU A 60 -6.86 4.41 9.45
CA GLU A 60 -5.86 3.36 9.33
C GLU A 60 -6.57 2.07 8.92
N ILE A 61 -6.18 1.52 7.77
CA ILE A 61 -6.57 0.20 7.31
C ILE A 61 -5.35 -0.69 7.51
N GLY A 62 -5.42 -1.57 8.52
CA GLY A 62 -4.33 -2.52 8.80
C GLY A 62 -4.37 -3.72 7.87
N ALA A 63 -3.21 -4.35 7.66
CA ALA A 63 -3.11 -5.64 7.01
C ALA A 63 -3.76 -6.77 7.83
N THR A 64 -4.20 -7.81 7.11
CA THR A 64 -4.65 -9.08 7.70
C THR A 64 -3.48 -10.07 7.86
N SER A 65 -2.35 -9.83 7.19
CA SER A 65 -1.09 -10.60 7.20
C SER A 65 0.13 -9.67 7.38
N GLU A 66 1.35 -10.23 7.44
CA GLU A 66 2.59 -9.44 7.58
C GLU A 66 2.97 -8.67 6.30
N ASP A 67 2.60 -9.19 5.13
CA ASP A 67 3.14 -8.76 3.82
C ASP A 67 2.11 -8.15 2.86
N GLU A 68 0.81 -8.18 3.16
CA GLU A 68 -0.23 -7.69 2.22
C GLU A 68 -1.42 -7.02 2.93
N ILE A 69 -1.82 -5.85 2.43
CA ILE A 69 -3.09 -5.21 2.80
C ILE A 69 -4.19 -5.64 1.82
N VAL A 70 -5.18 -6.38 2.34
CA VAL A 70 -6.40 -6.65 1.59
C VAL A 70 -7.42 -5.57 1.89
N PHE A 71 -7.63 -4.67 0.93
CA PHE A 71 -8.70 -3.68 0.99
C PHE A 71 -9.56 -3.73 -0.28
N SER A 72 -10.77 -3.16 -0.19
CA SER A 72 -11.59 -2.90 -1.37
C SER A 72 -11.63 -1.40 -1.62
N VAL A 73 -11.65 -0.99 -2.89
CA VAL A 73 -11.83 0.43 -3.25
C VAL A 73 -13.11 0.98 -2.60
N SER A 74 -14.18 0.18 -2.54
CA SER A 74 -15.42 0.56 -1.87
C SER A 74 -15.23 0.93 -0.39
N THR A 75 -14.31 0.26 0.32
CA THR A 75 -13.97 0.57 1.72
C THR A 75 -13.30 1.94 1.82
N ILE A 76 -12.35 2.24 0.94
CA ILE A 76 -11.64 3.51 0.91
C ILE A 76 -12.61 4.65 0.65
N ILE A 77 -13.36 4.55 -0.44
CA ILE A 77 -14.32 5.56 -0.87
C ILE A 77 -15.38 5.80 0.21
N ARG A 78 -15.91 4.73 0.83
CA ARG A 78 -16.86 4.85 1.94
C ARG A 78 -16.27 5.66 3.09
N ASN A 79 -15.03 5.37 3.51
CA ASN A 79 -14.40 6.09 4.61
C ASN A 79 -14.19 7.57 4.27
N VAL A 80 -13.74 7.90 3.06
CA VAL A 80 -13.61 9.29 2.59
C VAL A 80 -14.96 10.00 2.64
N LEU A 81 -16.01 9.42 2.06
CA LEU A 81 -17.36 10.01 2.04
C LEU A 81 -17.92 10.27 3.43
N LEU A 82 -17.69 9.37 4.39
CA LEU A 82 -18.15 9.52 5.77
C LEU A 82 -17.49 10.70 6.51
N THR A 83 -16.36 11.21 6.01
CA THR A 83 -15.71 12.39 6.61
C THR A 83 -16.37 13.72 6.24
N GLY A 84 -17.14 13.76 5.15
CA GLY A 84 -17.63 15.00 4.55
C GLY A 84 -16.57 15.83 3.82
N TYR A 85 -15.31 15.38 3.76
CA TYR A 85 -14.27 15.96 2.91
C TYR A 85 -14.27 15.28 1.54
N ASN A 86 -13.94 16.05 0.50
CA ASN A 86 -13.87 15.58 -0.87
C ASN A 86 -12.44 15.44 -1.40
N ARG A 87 -11.41 15.80 -0.62
CA ARG A 87 -9.99 15.71 -0.99
C ARG A 87 -9.29 14.73 -0.08
N PHE A 88 -8.56 13.78 -0.65
CA PHE A 88 -7.84 12.77 0.13
C PHE A 88 -6.60 12.24 -0.62
N LEU A 89 -5.68 11.64 0.13
CA LEU A 89 -4.55 10.90 -0.39
C LEU A 89 -4.38 9.58 0.38
N LEU A 90 -3.64 8.66 -0.22
CA LEU A 90 -3.29 7.38 0.38
C LEU A 90 -1.79 7.32 0.67
N VAL A 91 -1.44 6.68 1.79
CA VAL A 91 -0.06 6.31 2.09
C VAL A 91 -0.02 4.92 2.71
N HIS A 92 0.79 4.02 2.19
CA HIS A 92 1.10 2.75 2.88
C HIS A 92 2.56 2.62 3.24
N ASN A 93 2.87 1.79 4.24
CA ASN A 93 4.24 1.45 4.62
C ASN A 93 4.61 0.06 4.11
N HIS A 94 5.86 -0.13 3.67
CA HIS A 94 6.41 -1.45 3.37
C HIS A 94 7.33 -1.91 4.53
N PRO A 95 6.93 -2.93 5.34
CA PRO A 95 7.73 -3.40 6.48
C PRO A 95 9.08 -4.01 6.10
N ASP A 96 9.17 -4.57 4.90
CA ASP A 96 10.39 -5.15 4.33
C ASP A 96 11.42 -4.09 3.89
N ASN A 97 11.08 -2.81 4.03
CA ASN A 97 11.87 -1.65 3.62
C ASN A 97 12.12 -1.60 2.11
N SER A 98 11.24 -2.21 1.31
CA SER A 98 11.27 -2.05 -0.13
C SER A 98 10.89 -0.63 -0.52
N ASP A 99 11.75 0.01 -1.32
CA ASP A 99 11.47 1.30 -1.95
C ASP A 99 10.70 1.13 -3.28
N LYS A 100 10.06 -0.01 -3.51
CA LYS A 100 9.43 -0.34 -4.80
C LYS A 100 7.93 -0.44 -4.68
N VAL A 101 7.23 0.25 -5.57
CA VAL A 101 5.81 0.07 -5.81
C VAL A 101 5.59 -1.32 -6.40
N SER A 102 4.67 -2.09 -5.82
CA SER A 102 4.27 -3.40 -6.33
C SER A 102 3.32 -3.28 -7.53
N TYR A 103 3.05 -4.39 -8.21
CA TYR A 103 2.05 -4.41 -9.27
C TYR A 103 0.65 -4.12 -8.71
N GLU A 104 0.36 -4.70 -7.56
CA GLU A 104 -0.89 -4.61 -6.83
C GLU A 104 -1.16 -3.17 -6.35
N ASP A 105 -0.11 -2.47 -5.88
CA ASP A 105 -0.16 -1.05 -5.51
C ASP A 105 -0.61 -0.19 -6.70
N TYR A 106 0.00 -0.41 -7.88
CA TYR A 106 -0.29 0.38 -9.07
C TYR A 106 -1.71 0.16 -9.61
N ILE A 107 -2.17 -1.10 -9.64
CA ILE A 107 -3.53 -1.42 -10.06
C ILE A 107 -4.55 -0.78 -9.12
N SER A 108 -4.31 -0.87 -7.81
CA SER A 108 -5.15 -0.23 -6.80
C SER A 108 -5.19 1.29 -6.97
N TYR A 109 -4.03 1.93 -7.15
CA TYR A 109 -3.91 3.36 -7.43
C TYR A 109 -4.78 3.77 -8.64
N LYS A 110 -4.68 3.05 -9.77
CA LYS A 110 -5.46 3.35 -10.98
C LYS A 110 -6.96 3.22 -10.74
N GLU A 111 -7.39 2.11 -10.13
CA GLU A 111 -8.80 1.86 -9.86
C GLU A 111 -9.40 2.92 -8.91
N ILE A 112 -8.68 3.28 -7.86
CA ILE A 112 -9.09 4.31 -6.90
C ILE A 112 -9.17 5.68 -7.57
N LYS A 113 -8.20 6.01 -8.43
CA LYS A 113 -8.20 7.26 -9.18
C LYS A 113 -9.42 7.38 -10.09
N GLU A 114 -9.69 6.36 -10.91
CA GLU A 114 -10.84 6.35 -11.82
C GLU A 114 -12.17 6.48 -11.07
N ILE A 115 -12.35 5.71 -9.99
CA ILE A 115 -13.57 5.75 -9.19
C ILE A 115 -13.73 7.09 -8.46
N SER A 116 -12.63 7.66 -7.96
CA SER A 116 -12.65 8.96 -7.27
C SER A 116 -13.09 10.08 -8.22
N GLU A 117 -12.52 10.11 -9.42
CA GLU A 117 -12.90 11.06 -10.47
C GLU A 117 -14.38 10.93 -10.84
N TYR A 118 -14.87 9.69 -11.00
CA TYR A 118 -16.28 9.43 -11.30
C TYR A 118 -17.24 9.94 -10.21
N LEU A 119 -16.81 9.88 -8.94
CA LEU A 119 -17.59 10.32 -7.79
C LEU A 119 -17.40 11.80 -7.44
N GLY A 120 -16.57 12.54 -8.19
CA GLY A 120 -16.25 13.94 -7.89
C GLY A 120 -15.40 14.12 -6.63
N LEU A 121 -14.66 13.10 -6.23
CA LEU A 121 -13.65 13.16 -5.18
C LEU A 121 -12.30 13.52 -5.81
N GLU A 122 -11.51 14.31 -5.11
CA GLU A 122 -10.18 14.71 -5.52
C GLU A 122 -9.15 13.81 -4.83
N TYR A 123 -8.64 12.86 -5.61
CA TYR A 123 -7.56 12.00 -5.17
C TYR A 123 -6.22 12.66 -5.51
N ILE A 124 -5.53 13.17 -4.49
CA ILE A 124 -4.40 14.10 -4.68
C ILE A 124 -3.02 13.43 -4.58
N GLY A 125 -2.98 12.12 -4.29
CA GLY A 125 -1.73 11.37 -4.31
C GLY A 125 -1.84 9.98 -3.68
N ASP A 126 -0.91 9.13 -4.08
CA ASP A 126 -0.70 7.79 -3.54
C ASP A 126 0.80 7.57 -3.31
N TYR A 127 1.16 7.15 -2.10
CA TYR A 127 2.54 7.12 -1.68
C TYR A 127 2.91 5.86 -0.88
N VAL A 128 4.08 5.31 -1.18
CA VAL A 128 4.76 4.32 -0.34
C VAL A 128 5.73 5.03 0.60
N CYS A 129 5.69 4.69 1.88
CA CYS A 129 6.62 5.15 2.90
C CYS A 129 7.52 4.01 3.39
N SER A 130 8.81 4.06 3.08
CA SER A 130 9.82 3.07 3.48
C SER A 130 11.10 3.77 3.95
N GLU A 131 11.63 3.43 5.14
CA GLU A 131 12.83 4.05 5.75
C GLU A 131 12.89 5.60 5.69
N GLY A 132 11.73 6.25 5.77
CA GLY A 132 11.64 7.71 5.63
C GLY A 132 11.86 8.22 4.21
N LYS A 133 11.72 7.40 3.18
CA LYS A 133 11.49 7.84 1.81
C LYS A 133 9.99 7.83 1.56
N LEU A 134 9.56 8.76 0.72
CA LEU A 134 8.18 8.86 0.27
C LEU A 134 8.22 8.74 -1.26
N ILE A 135 7.60 7.69 -1.77
CA ILE A 135 7.69 7.30 -3.19
C ILE A 135 6.28 7.36 -3.76
N SER A 136 6.09 8.12 -4.84
CA SER A 136 4.77 8.29 -5.45
C SER A 136 4.46 7.11 -6.36
N CYS A 137 3.28 6.50 -6.23
CA CYS A 137 2.81 5.50 -7.19
C CYS A 137 2.54 6.12 -8.56
N GLU A 138 2.28 7.43 -8.63
CA GLU A 138 2.03 8.15 -9.88
C GLU A 138 3.26 8.27 -10.78
N GLU A 139 4.47 8.10 -10.23
CA GLU A 139 5.73 8.20 -10.97
C GLU A 139 5.95 6.97 -11.89
N TYR A 140 5.19 5.89 -11.70
CA TYR A 140 5.29 4.65 -12.47
C TYR A 140 4.34 4.65 -13.66
N ASN A 141 4.80 4.11 -14.79
CA ASN A 141 3.99 3.96 -16.00
C ASN A 141 3.67 2.49 -16.31
N ASP A 142 2.81 2.28 -17.31
CA ASP A 142 2.39 0.94 -17.75
C ASP A 142 3.56 0.08 -18.25
N ASP A 143 4.64 0.68 -18.78
CA ASP A 143 5.82 -0.04 -19.26
C ASP A 143 6.70 -0.54 -18.09
N ASP A 144 6.87 0.27 -17.05
CA ASP A 144 7.56 -0.13 -15.81
C ASP A 144 6.88 -1.35 -15.19
N ILE A 145 5.54 -1.36 -15.24
CA ILE A 145 4.69 -2.43 -14.73
C ILE A 145 4.70 -3.68 -15.61
N ALA A 146 4.71 -3.53 -16.93
CA ALA A 146 4.88 -4.65 -17.84
C ALA A 146 6.19 -5.42 -17.56
N ASN A 147 7.26 -4.69 -17.21
CA ASN A 147 8.52 -5.29 -16.81
C ASN A 147 8.43 -6.05 -15.47
N PHE A 148 7.69 -5.52 -14.48
CA PHE A 148 7.41 -6.26 -13.23
C PHE A 148 6.64 -7.55 -13.50
N SER A 149 5.56 -7.48 -14.27
CA SER A 149 4.71 -8.62 -14.61
C SER A 149 5.49 -9.72 -15.36
N PHE A 150 6.40 -9.29 -16.24
CA PHE A 150 7.28 -10.19 -16.98
C PHE A 150 8.31 -10.88 -16.07
N ASP A 151 8.96 -10.15 -15.14
CA ASP A 151 9.89 -10.73 -14.17
C ASP A 151 9.20 -11.76 -13.25
N LEU A 152 7.99 -11.44 -12.76
CA LEU A 152 7.15 -12.36 -11.99
C LEU A 152 6.83 -13.64 -12.77
N SER A 153 6.51 -13.52 -14.06
CA SER A 153 6.26 -14.66 -14.95
C SER A 153 7.51 -15.54 -15.11
N ILE A 154 8.68 -14.94 -15.28
CA ILE A 154 9.97 -15.65 -15.37
C ILE A 154 10.27 -16.37 -14.05
N LYS A 155 10.14 -15.70 -12.92
CA LYS A 155 10.37 -16.29 -11.59
C LYS A 155 9.45 -17.49 -11.34
N LYS A 156 8.15 -17.37 -11.64
CA LYS A 156 7.19 -18.48 -11.53
C LYS A 156 7.59 -19.67 -12.40
N LYS A 157 7.96 -19.44 -13.67
CA LYS A 157 8.44 -20.51 -14.56
C LYS A 157 9.69 -21.19 -14.02
N THR A 158 10.65 -20.40 -13.54
CA THR A 158 11.93 -20.90 -13.00
C THR A 158 11.71 -21.77 -11.76
N PHE A 159 10.81 -21.35 -10.88
CA PHE A 159 10.41 -22.11 -9.70
C PHE A 159 9.73 -23.44 -10.06
N ILE A 160 8.86 -23.45 -11.08
CA ILE A 160 8.23 -24.69 -11.58
C ILE A 160 9.29 -25.66 -12.12
N TYR A 161 10.25 -25.17 -12.91
CA TYR A 161 11.34 -26.02 -13.41
C TYR A 161 12.19 -26.60 -12.29
N PHE A 162 12.44 -25.82 -11.24
CA PHE A 162 13.16 -26.29 -10.06
C PHE A 162 12.40 -27.41 -9.31
N LEU A 163 11.09 -27.28 -9.13
CA LEU A 163 10.24 -28.33 -8.54
C LEU A 163 10.23 -29.61 -9.38
N ILE A 164 10.15 -29.48 -10.71
CA ILE A 164 10.22 -30.63 -11.63
C ILE A 164 11.57 -31.33 -11.50
N LEU A 165 12.67 -30.58 -11.43
CA LEU A 165 14.02 -31.14 -11.26
C LEU A 165 14.13 -31.91 -9.93
N ILE A 166 13.64 -31.35 -8.82
CA ILE A 166 13.60 -32.05 -7.52
C ILE A 166 12.81 -33.35 -7.62
N TYR A 167 11.63 -33.30 -8.23
CA TYR A 167 10.79 -34.49 -8.41
C TYR A 167 11.51 -35.59 -9.22
N LEU A 168 12.17 -35.22 -10.32
CA LEU A 168 12.95 -36.15 -11.14
C LEU A 168 14.11 -36.77 -10.36
N ILE A 169 14.84 -35.98 -9.56
CA ILE A 169 15.91 -36.50 -8.70
C ILE A 169 15.37 -37.49 -7.68
N LEU A 170 14.27 -37.17 -7.00
CA LEU A 170 13.62 -38.06 -6.04
C LEU A 170 13.13 -39.37 -6.69
N LEU A 171 12.55 -39.28 -7.89
CA LEU A 171 12.13 -40.45 -8.67
C LEU A 171 13.32 -41.33 -9.05
N LEU A 172 14.43 -40.74 -9.46
CA LEU A 172 15.67 -41.46 -9.80
C LEU A 172 16.26 -42.16 -8.57
N MET A 173 16.28 -41.47 -7.42
CA MET A 173 16.70 -42.07 -6.15
C MET A 173 15.78 -43.22 -5.71
N TYR A 174 14.46 -43.11 -5.95
CA TYR A 174 13.50 -44.16 -5.66
C TYR A 174 13.74 -45.39 -6.54
N ILE A 175 13.93 -45.19 -7.85
CA ILE A 175 14.25 -46.27 -8.80
C ILE A 175 15.58 -46.93 -8.40
N MET A 176 16.62 -46.16 -8.07
CA MET A 176 17.91 -46.69 -7.63
C MET A 176 17.84 -47.46 -6.30
N LYS A 177 16.89 -47.13 -5.41
CA LYS A 177 16.64 -47.87 -4.17
C LYS A 177 15.78 -49.13 -4.37
N GLY A 178 15.08 -49.25 -5.52
CA GLY A 178 14.14 -50.33 -5.84
C GLY A 178 14.66 -51.36 -6.85
N VAL A 179 15.93 -51.31 -7.24
CA VAL A 179 16.60 -52.37 -8.01
C VAL A 179 17.35 -53.27 -7.04
N LEU A 180 16.68 -54.34 -6.60
CA LEU A 180 17.22 -55.55 -5.97
C LEU A 180 16.45 -56.75 -6.53
#